data_AF-A0A925V625-F1
#
_entry.id   AF-A0A925V625-F1
#
_cell.length_a   1.000
_cell.length_b   1.000
_cell.length_c   1.000
_cell.angle_alpha   90.00
_cell.angle_beta   90.00
_cell.angle_gamma   90.00
#
_symmetry.space_group_name_H-M   'P 1'
#
loop_
_entity.id
_entity.type
_entity.pdbx_description
1 polymer ?
#
loop_
_entity_poly.entity_id
_entity_poly.type
_entity_poly.pdbx_seq_one_letter_code
_entity_poly.pdbx_strand_id
1 'polypeptide(L)'
;MAAIQLNEEWSQLMRLYALDHQHPINQKCHSIGIPLIAASIPVGMTIIGLPAAAAMFTVGWTFQFIGHAFEGNKPSFVGDRRQLVVGLLWWTKKVGLPLVSTRPVAVDDLAEAAE
;
A
#
# COMPACT_ATOMS: atom_id res chain seq x y z
N MET A 1 22.50 -7.72 -4.10
CA MET A 1 22.03 -6.39 -3.64
C MET A 1 21.75 -6.49 -2.15
N ALA A 2 22.01 -5.44 -1.37
CA ALA A 2 21.68 -5.44 0.05
C ALA A 2 20.16 -5.50 0.24
N ALA A 3 19.68 -6.38 1.11
CA ALA A 3 18.27 -6.44 1.47
C ALA A 3 17.92 -5.25 2.38
N ILE A 4 16.75 -4.66 2.19
CA ILE A 4 16.24 -3.62 3.07
C ILE A 4 15.49 -4.31 4.20
N GLN A 5 16.06 -4.26 5.40
CA GLN A 5 15.47 -4.84 6.59
C GLN A 5 14.50 -3.85 7.21
N LEU A 6 13.22 -4.23 7.27
CA LEU A 6 12.21 -3.46 7.98
C LEU A 6 12.40 -3.65 9.49
N ASN A 7 12.18 -2.59 10.27
CA ASN A 7 12.09 -2.76 11.72
C ASN A 7 10.81 -3.51 12.10
N GLU A 8 10.62 -3.72 13.40
CA GLU A 8 9.48 -4.45 13.96
C GLU A 8 8.12 -3.83 13.60
N GLU A 9 7.97 -2.53 13.84
CA GLU A 9 6.75 -1.75 13.54
C GLU A 9 6.35 -1.85 12.05
N TRP A 10 7.28 -1.56 11.14
CA TRP A 10 6.99 -1.63 9.70
C TRP A 10 6.75 -3.06 9.21
N SER A 11 7.37 -4.05 9.85
CA SER A 11 7.10 -5.46 9.58
C SER A 11 5.70 -5.86 10.02
N GLN A 12 5.20 -5.32 11.14
CA GLN A 12 3.82 -5.54 11.61
C GLN A 12 2.82 -4.87 10.68
N LEU A 13 3.02 -3.60 10.33
CA LEU A 13 2.14 -2.88 9.40
C LEU A 13 2.02 -3.60 8.06
N MET A 14 3.13 -4.12 7.53
CA MET A 14 3.13 -4.94 6.30
C MET A 14 2.30 -6.22 6.45
N ARG A 15 2.30 -6.84 7.64
CA ARG A 15 1.45 -8.02 7.93
C ARG A 15 -0.02 -7.63 8.02
N LEU A 16 -0.35 -6.56 8.74
CA LEU A 16 -1.72 -6.04 8.83
C LEU A 16 -2.26 -5.68 7.44
N TYR A 17 -1.46 -5.00 6.63
CA TYR A 17 -1.80 -4.72 5.24
C TYR A 17 -2.08 -6.00 4.45
N ALA A 18 -1.25 -7.03 4.58
CA ALA A 18 -1.48 -8.30 3.90
C ALA A 18 -2.78 -8.98 4.38
N LEU A 19 -3.08 -8.95 5.69
CA LEU A 19 -4.31 -9.51 6.26
C LEU A 19 -5.56 -8.78 5.77
N ASP A 20 -5.49 -7.46 5.59
CA ASP A 20 -6.60 -6.66 5.09
C ASP A 20 -6.84 -6.82 3.58
N HIS A 21 -5.92 -7.45 2.84
CA HIS A 21 -5.97 -7.55 1.37
C HIS A 21 -5.75 -8.99 0.89
N GLN A 22 -6.68 -9.89 1.24
CA GLN A 22 -6.62 -11.30 0.87
C GLN A 22 -7.25 -11.58 -0.50
N HIS A 23 -8.28 -10.82 -0.88
CA HIS A 23 -9.02 -11.10 -2.11
C HIS A 23 -8.17 -10.85 -3.36
N PRO A 24 -8.12 -11.78 -4.34
CA PRO A 24 -7.24 -11.65 -5.50
C PRO A 24 -7.59 -10.45 -6.39
N ILE A 25 -8.86 -10.05 -6.44
CA ILE A 25 -9.26 -8.84 -7.18
C ILE A 25 -8.74 -7.60 -6.46
N ASN A 26 -8.80 -7.57 -5.13
CA ASN A 26 -8.28 -6.46 -4.34
C ASN A 26 -6.78 -6.29 -4.59
N GLN A 27 -6.01 -7.38 -4.49
CA GLN A 27 -4.58 -7.36 -4.77
C GLN A 27 -4.24 -6.95 -6.21
N LYS A 28 -5.03 -7.36 -7.21
CA LYS A 28 -4.82 -6.95 -8.62
C LYS A 28 -5.09 -5.47 -8.81
N CYS A 29 -6.24 -4.99 -8.32
CA CYS A 29 -6.57 -3.58 -8.33
C CYS A 29 -5.47 -2.75 -7.65
N HIS A 30 -4.98 -3.18 -6.49
CA HIS A 30 -3.90 -2.49 -5.78
C HIS A 30 -2.57 -2.53 -6.54
N SER A 31 -2.27 -3.63 -7.22
CA SER A 31 -1.05 -3.74 -8.04
C SER A 31 -1.03 -2.76 -9.23
N ILE A 32 -2.21 -2.27 -9.66
CA ILE A 32 -2.38 -1.27 -10.72
C ILE A 32 -2.52 0.13 -10.13
N GLY A 33 -3.35 0.29 -9.10
CA GLY A 33 -3.68 1.58 -8.49
C GLY A 33 -2.50 2.24 -7.81
N ILE A 34 -1.71 1.48 -7.03
CA ILE A 34 -0.56 1.99 -6.28
C ILE A 34 0.49 2.66 -7.20
N PRO A 35 0.99 2.02 -8.27
CA PRO A 35 1.95 2.68 -9.14
C PRO A 35 1.37 3.88 -9.89
N LEU A 36 0.08 3.89 -10.24
CA LEU A 36 -0.57 5.06 -10.85
C LEU A 36 -0.57 6.27 -9.90
N ILE A 37 -0.93 6.06 -8.64
CA ILE A 37 -0.91 7.11 -7.60
C ILE A 37 0.54 7.55 -7.33
N ALA A 38 1.48 6.62 -7.23
CA ALA A 38 2.88 6.96 -6.97
C ALA A 38 3.49 7.76 -8.15
N ALA A 39 3.20 7.35 -9.38
CA ALA A 39 3.71 8.02 -10.59
C ALA A 39 3.02 9.35 -10.88
N SER A 40 1.79 9.59 -10.40
CA SER A 40 1.12 10.87 -10.60
C SER A 40 1.85 12.03 -9.93
N ILE A 41 2.57 11.78 -8.83
CA ILE A 41 3.33 12.80 -8.10
C ILE A 41 4.44 13.43 -8.97
N PRO A 42 5.45 12.67 -9.47
CA PRO A 42 6.48 13.24 -10.32
C PRO A 42 5.95 13.79 -11.65
N VAL A 43 4.91 13.18 -12.22
CA VAL A 43 4.25 13.73 -13.43
C VAL A 43 3.64 15.09 -13.15
N GLY A 44 2.96 15.26 -12.01
CA GLY A 44 2.31 16.51 -11.61
C GLY A 44 3.29 17.63 -11.26
N MET A 45 4.52 17.29 -10.88
CA MET A 45 5.59 18.26 -10.64
C MET A 45 6.18 18.85 -11.93
N THR A 46 5.76 18.39 -13.11
CA THR A 46 6.19 18.96 -14.39
C THR A 46 5.27 20.12 -14.82
N ILE A 47 5.81 21.06 -15.62
CA ILE A 47 5.11 22.29 -16.04
C ILE A 47 3.76 22.00 -16.75
N ILE A 48 3.68 20.89 -17.49
CA ILE A 48 2.50 20.54 -18.31
C ILE A 48 1.79 19.26 -17.85
N GLY A 49 2.31 18.56 -16.83
CA GLY A 49 1.84 17.22 -16.47
C GLY A 49 0.66 17.20 -15.51
N LEU A 50 0.22 18.34 -14.97
CA LEU A 50 -0.86 18.38 -13.97
C LEU A 50 -2.17 17.70 -14.43
N PRO A 51 -2.67 17.89 -15.68
CA PRO A 51 -3.87 17.18 -16.13
C PRO A 51 -3.68 15.66 -16.19
N ALA A 52 -2.52 15.19 -16.65
CA ALA A 52 -2.21 13.76 -16.71
C ALA A 52 -2.06 13.17 -15.30
N ALA A 53 -1.40 13.88 -14.39
CA ALA A 53 -1.27 13.51 -13.00
C ALA A 53 -2.63 13.40 -12.31
N ALA A 54 -3.53 14.36 -12.52
CA ALA A 54 -4.89 14.32 -11.98
C ALA A 54 -5.63 13.06 -12.47
N ALA A 55 -5.56 12.75 -13.78
CA ALA A 55 -6.17 11.55 -14.34
C ALA A 55 -5.57 10.26 -13.73
N MET A 56 -4.24 10.16 -13.65
CA MET A 56 -3.55 9.01 -13.04
C MET A 56 -3.93 8.83 -11.57
N PHE A 57 -3.97 9.92 -10.81
CA PHE A 57 -4.33 9.91 -9.40
C PHE A 57 -5.77 9.43 -9.21
N THR A 58 -6.73 10.01 -9.95
CA THR A 58 -8.14 9.63 -9.88
C THR A 58 -8.35 8.17 -10.28
N VAL A 59 -7.81 7.74 -11.42
CA VAL A 59 -7.93 6.35 -11.89
C VAL A 59 -7.28 5.39 -10.90
N GLY A 60 -6.09 5.73 -10.39
CA GLY A 60 -5.38 4.93 -9.40
C GLY A 60 -6.25 4.70 -8.15
N TRP A 61 -6.83 5.75 -7.59
CA TRP A 61 -7.75 5.65 -6.45
C TRP A 61 -9.03 4.88 -6.78
N THR A 62 -9.59 5.02 -7.97
CA THR A 62 -10.74 4.22 -8.41
C THR A 62 -10.41 2.72 -8.36
N PHE A 63 -9.24 2.29 -8.83
CA PHE A 63 -8.82 0.89 -8.69
C PHE A 63 -8.73 0.47 -7.21
N GLN A 64 -8.12 1.28 -6.34
CA GLN A 64 -8.02 0.98 -4.90
C GLN A 64 -9.40 0.73 -4.28
N PHE A 65 -10.35 1.65 -4.51
CA PHE A 65 -11.69 1.54 -3.92
C PHE A 65 -12.50 0.38 -4.50
N ILE A 66 -12.36 0.09 -5.80
CA ILE A 66 -12.96 -1.12 -6.39
C ILE A 66 -12.41 -2.37 -5.70
N GLY A 67 -11.10 -2.44 -5.46
CA GLY A 67 -10.47 -3.56 -4.76
C GLY A 67 -11.09 -3.82 -3.38
N HIS A 68 -11.19 -2.76 -2.56
CA HIS A 68 -11.83 -2.84 -1.24
C HIS A 68 -13.33 -3.16 -1.29
N ALA A 69 -14.04 -2.75 -2.34
CA ALA A 69 -15.44 -3.14 -2.51
C ALA A 69 -15.61 -4.67 -2.65
N PHE A 70 -14.63 -5.38 -3.21
CA PHE A 70 -14.62 -6.85 -3.26
C PHE A 70 -14.17 -7.50 -1.95
N GLU A 71 -13.29 -6.85 -1.19
CA GLU A 71 -12.85 -7.35 0.12
C GLU A 71 -13.94 -7.18 1.20
N GLY A 72 -14.76 -6.13 1.09
CA GLY A 72 -15.84 -5.83 2.03
C GLY A 72 -15.39 -5.14 3.32
N ASN A 73 -14.09 -4.85 3.47
CA ASN A 73 -13.54 -4.07 4.56
C ASN A 73 -13.29 -2.60 4.15
N LYS A 74 -13.08 -1.74 5.15
CA LYS A 74 -12.67 -0.35 4.90
C LYS A 74 -11.19 -0.33 4.50
N PRO A 75 -10.75 0.68 3.72
CA PRO A 75 -9.33 0.85 3.43
C PRO A 75 -8.49 1.02 4.70
N SER A 76 -7.38 0.28 4.81
CA SER A 76 -6.54 0.24 6.03
C SER A 76 -6.00 1.61 6.46
N PHE A 77 -5.84 2.54 5.50
CA PHE A 77 -5.37 3.90 5.81
C PHE A 77 -6.37 4.76 6.60
N VAL A 78 -7.63 4.31 6.69
CA VAL A 78 -8.66 4.97 7.51
C VAL A 78 -8.35 4.78 9.00
N GLY A 79 -7.82 3.62 9.39
CA GLY A 79 -7.32 3.39 10.75
C GLY A 79 -5.95 4.03 10.95
N ASP A 80 -5.01 3.75 10.05
CA ASP A 80 -3.63 4.23 10.17
C ASP A 80 -3.08 4.75 8.84
N ARG A 81 -2.82 6.06 8.75
CA ARG A 81 -2.29 6.72 7.54
C ARG A 81 -0.94 6.17 7.07
N ARG A 82 -0.14 5.54 7.96
CA ARG A 82 1.10 4.85 7.57
C ARG A 82 0.83 3.75 6.53
N GLN A 83 -0.38 3.19 6.49
CA GLN A 83 -0.77 2.17 5.52
C GLN A 83 -0.74 2.64 4.06
N LEU A 84 -0.76 3.96 3.79
CA LEU A 84 -0.50 4.50 2.45
C LEU A 84 0.94 4.20 1.99
N VAL A 85 1.91 4.36 2.89
CA VAL A 85 3.33 4.07 2.63
C VAL A 85 3.55 2.56 2.57
N VAL A 86 2.90 1.80 3.46
CA VAL A 86 2.96 0.33 3.48
C VAL A 86 2.43 -0.26 2.17
N GLY A 87 1.36 0.30 1.60
CA GLY A 87 0.88 -0.08 0.27
C GLY A 87 1.98 0.04 -0.80
N LEU A 88 2.71 1.16 -0.81
CA LEU A 88 3.86 1.34 -1.73
C LEU A 88 4.99 0.32 -1.45
N LEU A 89 5.29 0.04 -0.18
CA LEU A 89 6.28 -0.98 0.19
C LEU A 89 5.84 -2.38 -0.24
N TRP A 90 4.57 -2.72 -0.09
CA TRP A 90 4.00 -3.98 -0.57
C TRP A 90 4.15 -4.11 -2.09
N TRP A 91 3.83 -3.05 -2.84
CA TRP A 91 3.96 -3.05 -4.30
C TRP A 91 5.43 -3.18 -4.75
N THR A 92 6.35 -2.42 -4.14
CA THR A 92 7.79 -2.50 -4.45
C THR A 92 8.36 -3.89 -4.15
N LYS A 93 7.97 -4.52 -3.02
CA LYS A 93 8.30 -5.92 -2.72
C LYS A 93 7.78 -6.86 -3.81
N LYS A 94 6.53 -6.66 -4.26
CA LYS A 94 5.88 -7.50 -5.28
C LYS A 94 6.59 -7.42 -6.64
N VAL A 95 7.15 -6.26 -7.00
CA VAL A 95 7.93 -6.09 -8.25
C VAL A 95 9.40 -6.45 -8.11
N GLY A 96 9.85 -6.95 -6.96
CA GLY A 96 11.16 -7.58 -6.78
C GLY A 96 12.15 -6.84 -5.87
N LEU A 97 11.73 -5.78 -5.16
CA LEU A 97 12.60 -5.15 -4.15
C LEU A 97 12.84 -6.11 -2.97
N PRO A 98 14.09 -6.35 -2.54
CA PRO A 98 14.38 -7.30 -1.47
C PRO A 98 14.05 -6.73 -0.08
N LEU A 99 12.75 -6.63 0.23
CA LEU A 99 12.23 -6.22 1.54
C LEU A 99 12.11 -7.44 2.47
N VAL A 100 12.88 -7.42 3.55
CA VAL A 100 12.89 -8.48 4.58
C VAL A 100 12.22 -7.95 5.84
N SER A 101 11.19 -8.66 6.29
CA SER A 101 10.50 -8.38 7.55
C SER A 101 11.22 -9.05 8.71
N THR A 102 11.33 -8.36 9.84
CA THR A 102 11.79 -8.95 11.10
C THR A 102 10.75 -9.91 11.67
N ARG A 103 11.19 -10.76 12.63
CA ARG A 103 10.31 -11.73 13.29
C ARG A 103 9.06 -11.04 13.87
N PRO A 104 7.91 -11.73 13.86
CA PRO A 104 6.69 -11.16 14.39
C PRO A 104 6.74 -11.02 15.91
N VAL A 105 6.28 -9.86 16.39
CA VAL A 105 5.68 -9.70 17.71
C VAL A 105 4.31 -10.39 17.69
N ALA A 106 3.84 -10.89 18.83
CA ALA A 106 2.53 -11.51 18.93
C ALA A 106 1.44 -10.56 18.40
N VAL A 107 0.46 -11.13 17.69
CA VAL A 107 -0.62 -10.34 17.04
C VAL A 107 -1.46 -9.58 18.07
N ASP A 108 -1.54 -10.13 19.29
CA ASP A 108 -2.30 -9.58 20.40
C ASP A 108 -1.75 -8.21 20.87
N ASP A 109 -0.43 -8.00 20.78
CA ASP A 109 0.22 -6.74 21.17
C ASP A 109 0.00 -5.60 20.13
N LEU A 110 -0.62 -5.89 18.98
CA LEU A 110 -0.71 -4.97 17.83
C LEU A 110 -2.04 -4.23 17.74
N ALA A 111 -3.12 -4.86 18.20
CA ALA A 111 -4.43 -4.24 18.21
C ALA A 111 -4.49 -3.07 19.21
N GLU A 112 -3.78 -3.18 20.34
CA GLU A 112 -3.63 -2.09 21.33
C GLU A 112 -2.78 -0.91 20.83
N ALA A 113 -1.86 -1.11 19.89
CA ALA A 113 -0.96 -0.06 19.40
C ALA A 113 -1.49 0.71 18.17
N ALA A 114 -2.59 0.24 17.57
CA ALA A 114 -3.22 0.83 16.39
C ALA A 114 -4.53 1.60 16.71
N GLU A 115 -4.97 1.59 17.97
CA GLU A 115 -5.96 2.51 18.55
C GLU A 115 -5.30 3.84 18.98
#